data_AF-A0A3L7XHW7-F1
#
_entry.id   AF-A0A3L7XHW7-F1
#
_cell.length_a   1.000
_cell.length_b   1.000
_cell.length_c   1.000
_cell.angle_alpha   90.00
_cell.angle_beta   90.00
_cell.angle_gamma   90.00
#
_symmetry.space_group_name_H-M   'P 1'
#
loop_
_entity.id
_entity.type
_entity.pdbx_description
1 polymer ?
#
loop_
_entity_poly.entity_id
_entity_poly.type
_entity_poly.pdbx_seq_one_letter_code
_entity_poly.pdbx_strand_id
1 'polypeptide(L)'
;MWRTCGRCRRSRNASSRWMKARDAVVLLGYLSVRNAALTSCLMQTAQTEMNLDYNAFWQFSIATGIIAEVLARVEGAPHEEAFTAGVLHHIGLLALDQGRPELLREALVIHKQSGVTPSDTEQKVFGFTDAELGGALALHWNFPESLASAVRDHARSLDTLPDTKSP
;
A
#
# COMPACT_ATOMS: atom_id res chain seq x y z
N MET A 1 -41.71 -51.76 -7.65
CA MET A 1 -41.26 -51.90 -6.25
C MET A 1 -40.35 -50.71 -5.97
N TRP A 2 -40.88 -49.66 -5.34
CA TRP A 2 -40.15 -48.43 -4.98
C TRP A 2 -39.64 -48.52 -3.54
N ARG A 3 -38.42 -48.05 -3.28
CA ARG A 3 -37.76 -47.58 -2.02
C ARG A 3 -36.24 -47.62 -2.30
N THR A 4 -35.34 -46.68 -1.97
CA THR A 4 -35.33 -45.45 -1.16
C THR A 4 -34.04 -44.67 -1.44
N CYS A 5 -34.17 -43.38 -1.76
CA CYS A 5 -33.47 -42.21 -1.20
C CYS A 5 -31.95 -42.26 -0.92
N GLY A 6 -31.21 -41.34 -1.57
CA GLY A 6 -29.84 -40.95 -1.21
C GLY A 6 -29.41 -39.66 -1.91
N ARG A 7 -29.96 -38.52 -1.46
CA ARG A 7 -29.62 -37.17 -1.88
C ARG A 7 -28.12 -36.91 -1.67
N CYS A 8 -27.33 -36.76 -2.74
CA CYS A 8 -26.06 -36.03 -2.67
C CYS A 8 -25.99 -35.02 -3.81
N ARG A 9 -25.88 -33.76 -3.43
CA ARG A 9 -25.98 -32.56 -4.25
C ARG A 9 -24.90 -32.52 -5.33
N ARG A 10 -25.29 -32.04 -6.52
CA ARG A 10 -24.40 -31.39 -7.48
C ARG A 10 -23.49 -30.39 -6.76
N SER A 11 -22.20 -30.72 -6.64
CA SER A 11 -21.18 -29.68 -6.51
C SER A 11 -20.96 -29.10 -7.90
N ARG A 12 -21.53 -27.92 -8.14
CA ARG A 12 -21.03 -27.01 -9.16
C ARG A 12 -19.69 -26.52 -8.62
N ASN A 13 -18.57 -26.96 -9.19
CA ASN A 13 -17.32 -26.22 -9.07
C ASN A 13 -17.49 -24.92 -9.86
N ALA A 14 -18.11 -23.93 -9.21
CA ALA A 14 -17.97 -22.54 -9.59
C ALA A 14 -16.55 -22.14 -9.18
N SER A 15 -15.60 -22.34 -10.09
CA SER A 15 -14.31 -21.66 -10.05
C SER A 15 -14.56 -20.17 -10.28
N SER A 16 -15.03 -19.47 -9.25
CA SER A 16 -15.05 -18.01 -9.22
C SER A 16 -13.60 -17.56 -9.27
N ARG A 17 -13.24 -17.07 -10.44
CA ARG A 17 -11.94 -16.54 -10.82
C ARG A 17 -11.69 -15.26 -10.03
N TRP A 18 -11.39 -15.38 -8.74
CA TRP A 18 -10.77 -14.30 -7.98
C TRP A 18 -9.44 -14.04 -8.68
N MET A 19 -9.36 -12.94 -9.41
CA MET A 19 -8.08 -12.32 -9.74
C MET A 19 -7.33 -12.28 -8.41
N LYS A 20 -6.15 -12.90 -8.31
CA LYS A 20 -5.45 -13.04 -7.03
C LYS A 20 -5.38 -11.66 -6.39
N ALA A 21 -5.61 -11.53 -5.08
CA ALA A 21 -5.59 -10.22 -4.42
C ALA A 21 -4.35 -9.40 -4.80
N ARG A 22 -3.22 -10.07 -5.05
CA ARG A 22 -2.01 -9.56 -5.71
C ARG A 22 -2.25 -8.81 -7.02
N ASP A 23 -2.90 -9.44 -7.99
CA ASP A 23 -3.23 -8.84 -9.28
C ASP A 23 -4.26 -7.73 -9.09
N ALA A 24 -5.22 -7.90 -8.18
CA ALA A 24 -6.25 -6.92 -7.90
C ALA A 24 -5.70 -5.66 -7.23
N VAL A 25 -4.78 -5.75 -6.26
CA VAL A 25 -4.19 -4.59 -5.58
C VAL A 25 -3.25 -3.84 -6.52
N VAL A 26 -2.42 -4.55 -7.28
CA VAL A 26 -1.55 -3.91 -8.30
C VAL A 26 -2.41 -3.26 -9.39
N LEU A 27 -3.46 -3.94 -9.86
CA LEU A 27 -4.34 -3.42 -10.91
C LEU A 27 -5.28 -2.31 -10.38
N LEU A 28 -5.75 -2.37 -9.13
CA LEU A 28 -6.56 -1.31 -8.51
C LEU A 28 -5.72 -0.10 -8.17
N GLY A 29 -4.51 -0.29 -7.65
CA GLY A 29 -3.53 0.78 -7.46
C GLY A 29 -3.21 1.43 -8.80
N TYR A 30 -2.84 0.63 -9.80
CA TYR A 30 -2.57 1.12 -11.16
C TYR A 30 -3.79 1.80 -11.80
N LEU A 31 -4.99 1.22 -11.76
CA LEU A 31 -6.19 1.78 -12.40
C LEU A 31 -6.73 3.00 -11.66
N SER A 32 -6.67 3.04 -10.32
CA SER A 32 -7.10 4.21 -9.54
C SER A 32 -6.12 5.35 -9.71
N VAL A 33 -4.82 5.08 -9.67
CA VAL A 33 -3.76 6.07 -9.94
C VAL A 33 -3.79 6.53 -11.39
N ARG A 34 -4.01 5.62 -12.35
CA ARG A 34 -4.16 5.96 -13.77
C ARG A 34 -5.42 6.78 -14.03
N ASN A 35 -6.54 6.42 -13.42
CA ASN A 35 -7.79 7.17 -13.61
C ASN A 35 -7.74 8.52 -12.89
N ALA A 36 -7.12 8.60 -11.70
CA ALA A 36 -6.83 9.86 -11.04
C ALA A 36 -5.87 10.70 -11.87
N ALA A 37 -4.80 10.13 -12.40
CA ALA A 37 -3.86 10.81 -13.29
C ALA A 37 -4.49 11.24 -14.62
N LEU A 38 -5.40 10.46 -15.21
CA LEU A 38 -6.13 10.83 -16.43
C LEU A 38 -7.16 11.92 -16.15
N THR A 39 -7.88 11.83 -15.05
CA THR A 39 -8.82 12.87 -14.60
C THR A 39 -8.06 14.15 -14.25
N SER A 40 -6.88 14.02 -13.64
CA SER A 40 -5.98 15.12 -13.32
C SER A 40 -5.34 15.72 -14.57
N CYS A 41 -4.89 14.93 -15.55
CA CYS A 41 -4.39 15.42 -16.85
C CYS A 41 -5.48 16.19 -17.62
N LEU A 42 -6.74 15.76 -17.51
CA LEU A 42 -7.87 16.50 -18.05
C LEU A 42 -8.14 17.80 -17.30
N MET A 43 -7.75 17.91 -16.02
CA MET A 43 -7.81 19.14 -15.23
C MET A 43 -6.52 19.99 -15.28
N GLN A 44 -5.38 19.40 -15.66
CA GLN A 44 -4.03 19.99 -15.69
C GLN A 44 -3.52 20.23 -17.12
N THR A 45 -4.35 20.85 -17.95
CA THR A 45 -3.80 21.80 -18.93
C THR A 45 -3.15 23.03 -18.24
N ALA A 46 -3.13 23.07 -16.90
CA ALA A 46 -2.31 23.93 -16.07
C ALA A 46 -1.28 23.10 -15.27
N GLN A 47 -0.07 22.98 -15.83
CA GLN A 47 1.25 22.78 -15.19
C GLN A 47 1.27 22.30 -13.72
N THR A 48 1.61 21.02 -13.49
CA THR A 48 2.20 20.61 -12.20
C THR A 48 3.38 19.67 -12.45
N GLU A 49 4.55 20.05 -11.94
CA GLU A 49 5.75 19.23 -11.94
C GLU A 49 5.55 18.09 -10.93
N MET A 50 5.67 16.84 -11.40
CA MET A 50 5.63 15.66 -10.51
C MET A 50 6.93 15.60 -9.71
N ASN A 51 6.86 15.39 -8.39
CA ASN A 51 8.07 15.28 -7.55
C ASN A 51 8.65 13.86 -7.55
N LEU A 52 7.82 12.86 -7.83
CA LEU A 52 8.20 11.45 -7.83
C LEU A 52 8.35 10.92 -9.25
N ASP A 53 9.37 10.07 -9.47
CA ASP A 53 9.41 9.19 -10.64
C ASP A 53 8.51 7.98 -10.36
N TYR A 54 7.34 7.93 -11.01
CA TYR A 54 6.34 6.89 -10.75
C TYR A 54 6.82 5.51 -11.19
N ASN A 55 7.68 5.42 -12.21
CA ASN A 55 8.22 4.13 -12.63
C ASN A 55 9.17 3.59 -11.55
N ALA A 56 10.08 4.43 -11.07
CA ALA A 56 10.99 4.05 -9.99
C ALA A 56 10.22 3.71 -8.70
N PHE A 57 9.20 4.50 -8.36
CA PHE A 57 8.33 4.27 -7.20
C PHE A 57 7.67 2.87 -7.25
N TRP A 58 7.04 2.51 -8.38
CA TRP A 58 6.36 1.22 -8.50
C TRP A 58 7.35 0.06 -8.55
N GLN A 59 8.52 0.23 -9.18
CA GLN A 59 9.57 -0.79 -9.16
C GLN A 59 10.05 -1.07 -7.73
N PHE A 60 10.31 -0.02 -6.94
CA PHE A 60 10.70 -0.15 -5.54
C PHE A 60 9.60 -0.83 -4.72
N SER A 61 8.36 -0.36 -4.84
CA SER A 61 7.21 -0.89 -4.10
C SER A 61 6.98 -2.38 -4.38
N ILE A 62 7.04 -2.79 -5.66
CA ILE A 62 6.88 -4.19 -6.05
C ILE A 62 8.06 -5.04 -5.55
N ALA A 63 9.30 -4.54 -5.65
CA ALA A 63 10.47 -5.25 -5.14
C ALA A 63 10.38 -5.48 -3.63
N THR A 64 10.00 -4.45 -2.86
CA THR A 64 9.78 -4.54 -1.41
C THR A 64 8.67 -5.54 -1.08
N GLY A 65 7.55 -5.52 -1.81
CA GLY A 65 6.48 -6.51 -1.67
C GLY A 65 6.95 -7.94 -1.89
N ILE A 66 7.75 -8.20 -2.94
CA ILE A 66 8.32 -9.53 -3.21
C ILE A 66 9.23 -9.97 -2.04
N ILE A 67 10.11 -9.09 -1.56
CA ILE A 67 11.02 -9.41 -0.47
C ILE A 67 10.24 -9.70 0.83
N ALA A 68 9.25 -8.86 1.16
CA ALA A 68 8.40 -9.05 2.33
C ALA A 68 7.63 -10.38 2.28
N GLU A 69 7.12 -10.76 1.10
CA GLU A 69 6.47 -12.07 0.89
C GLU A 69 7.42 -13.23 1.17
N VAL A 70 8.65 -13.15 0.65
CA VAL A 70 9.68 -14.19 0.84
C VAL A 70 10.02 -14.33 2.32
N LEU A 71 10.24 -13.22 3.02
CA LEU A 71 10.55 -13.23 4.46
C LEU A 71 9.39 -13.82 5.27
N ALA A 72 8.15 -13.41 4.98
CA ALA A 72 6.97 -13.94 5.66
C ALA A 72 6.80 -15.45 5.44
N ARG A 73 7.14 -15.98 4.25
CA ARG A 73 7.13 -17.42 3.99
C ARG A 73 8.14 -18.17 4.85
N VAL A 74 9.35 -17.62 5.03
CA VAL A 74 10.40 -18.24 5.87
C VAL A 74 9.97 -18.29 7.33
N GLU A 75 9.30 -17.24 7.82
CA GLU A 75 8.84 -17.15 9.21
C GLU A 75 7.47 -17.83 9.46
N GLY A 76 6.83 -18.37 8.43
CA GLY A 76 5.49 -18.97 8.54
C GLY A 76 4.36 -17.96 8.80
N ALA A 77 4.60 -16.68 8.49
CA ALA A 77 3.65 -15.58 8.64
C ALA A 77 2.73 -15.43 7.41
N PRO A 78 1.63 -14.64 7.49
CA PRO A 78 0.71 -14.39 6.37
C PRO A 78 1.39 -13.69 5.17
N HIS A 79 1.94 -14.48 4.24
CA HIS A 79 2.80 -13.96 3.18
C HIS A 79 2.08 -13.08 2.13
N GLU A 80 0.80 -13.33 1.83
CA GLU A 80 0.03 -12.51 0.87
C GLU A 80 -0.22 -11.10 1.41
N GLU A 81 -0.43 -11.00 2.72
CA GLU A 81 -0.58 -9.73 3.42
C GLU A 81 0.75 -8.96 3.46
N ALA A 82 1.86 -9.66 3.74
CA ALA A 82 3.20 -9.07 3.69
C ALA A 82 3.56 -8.51 2.31
N PHE A 83 3.23 -9.23 1.23
CA PHE A 83 3.38 -8.71 -0.14
C PHE A 83 2.63 -7.40 -0.31
N THR A 84 1.36 -7.39 0.12
CA THR A 84 0.46 -6.25 -0.07
C THR A 84 0.92 -5.04 0.74
N ALA A 85 1.32 -5.25 2.01
CA ALA A 85 1.90 -4.20 2.85
C ALA A 85 3.19 -3.64 2.21
N GLY A 86 4.06 -4.50 1.70
CA GLY A 86 5.29 -4.07 1.02
C GLY A 86 5.04 -3.31 -0.29
N VAL A 87 3.94 -3.56 -1.00
CA VAL A 87 3.56 -2.72 -2.16
C VAL A 87 2.96 -1.39 -1.75
N LEU A 88 2.21 -1.35 -0.64
CA LEU A 88 1.45 -0.18 -0.22
C LEU A 88 2.17 0.74 0.78
N HIS A 89 3.34 0.35 1.31
CA HIS A 89 3.98 1.06 2.42
C HIS A 89 4.21 2.56 2.17
N HIS A 90 4.58 2.96 0.95
CA HIS A 90 4.76 4.37 0.58
C HIS A 90 3.59 4.99 -0.21
N ILE A 91 2.40 4.39 -0.15
CA ILE A 91 1.23 4.91 -0.90
C ILE A 91 0.84 6.34 -0.45
N GLY A 92 1.19 6.73 0.79
CA GLY A 92 1.00 8.09 1.29
C GLY A 92 1.79 9.14 0.50
N LEU A 93 3.02 8.84 0.07
CA LEU A 93 3.82 9.75 -0.78
C LEU A 93 3.15 9.99 -2.12
N LEU A 94 2.59 8.93 -2.73
CA LEU A 94 1.88 9.06 -4.00
C LEU A 94 0.61 9.91 -3.85
N ALA A 95 -0.13 9.71 -2.76
CA ALA A 95 -1.30 10.53 -2.46
C ALA A 95 -0.95 12.01 -2.24
N LEU A 96 0.17 12.29 -1.56
CA LEU A 96 0.69 13.65 -1.37
C LEU A 96 1.14 14.28 -2.69
N ASP A 97 1.86 13.55 -3.53
CA ASP A 97 2.32 14.07 -4.83
C ASP A 97 1.14 14.43 -5.75
N GLN A 98 0.04 13.67 -5.68
CA GLN A 98 -1.17 13.96 -6.47
C GLN A 98 -2.04 15.05 -5.85
N GLY A 99 -2.17 15.06 -4.53
CA GLY A 99 -3.10 15.94 -3.82
C GLY A 99 -2.52 17.31 -3.46
N ARG A 100 -1.23 17.36 -3.09
CA ARG A 100 -0.50 18.52 -2.56
C ARG A 100 0.99 18.50 -2.99
N PRO A 101 1.29 18.47 -4.31
CA PRO A 101 2.67 18.37 -4.82
C PRO A 101 3.59 19.49 -4.31
N GLU A 102 3.07 20.68 -4.06
CA GLU A 102 3.83 21.80 -3.53
C GLU A 102 4.34 21.56 -2.11
N LEU A 103 3.54 20.91 -1.27
CA LEU A 103 3.92 20.57 0.10
C LEU A 103 4.94 19.43 0.09
N LEU A 104 4.72 18.41 -0.74
CA LEU A 104 5.69 17.33 -0.90
C LEU A 104 7.06 17.88 -1.33
N ARG A 105 7.08 18.79 -2.31
CA ARG A 105 8.30 19.46 -2.76
C ARG A 105 9.01 20.20 -1.62
N GLU A 106 8.27 20.91 -0.79
CA GLU A 106 8.82 21.62 0.37
C GLU A 106 9.49 20.66 1.35
N ALA A 107 8.81 19.57 1.71
CA ALA A 107 9.38 18.54 2.58
C ALA A 107 10.65 17.92 1.99
N LEU A 108 10.64 17.58 0.69
CA LEU A 108 11.83 17.02 0.02
C LEU A 108 13.02 17.98 0.03
N VAL A 109 12.78 19.28 -0.17
CA VAL A 109 13.83 20.32 -0.10
C VAL A 109 14.40 20.45 1.31
N ILE A 110 13.53 20.51 2.33
CA ILE A 110 13.95 20.62 3.74
C ILE A 110 14.76 19.39 4.15
N HIS A 111 14.32 18.19 3.80
CA HIS A 111 15.03 16.95 4.11
C HIS A 111 16.45 16.97 3.53
N LYS A 112 16.58 17.35 2.24
CA LYS A 112 17.87 17.45 1.54
C LYS A 112 18.82 18.48 2.16
N GLN A 113 18.29 19.55 2.75
CA GLN A 113 19.09 20.64 3.32
C GLN A 113 19.45 20.43 4.80
N SER A 114 18.59 19.79 5.57
CA SER A 114 18.70 19.73 7.04
C SER A 114 19.28 18.41 7.56
N GLY A 115 19.28 17.34 6.75
CA GLY A 115 19.77 16.03 7.16
C GLY A 115 18.95 15.36 8.28
N VAL A 116 17.78 15.91 8.63
CA VAL A 116 16.83 15.28 9.56
C VAL A 116 16.10 14.14 8.88
N THR A 117 15.48 13.24 9.65
CA THR A 117 14.79 12.08 9.06
C THR A 117 13.62 12.53 8.16
N PRO A 118 13.23 11.72 7.14
CA PRO A 118 12.06 12.02 6.33
C PRO A 118 10.81 12.25 7.19
N SER A 119 10.55 11.35 8.15
CA SER A 119 9.41 11.44 9.05
C SER A 119 9.38 12.71 9.90
N ASP A 120 10.54 13.17 10.41
CA ASP A 120 10.60 14.45 11.15
C ASP A 120 10.29 15.65 10.25
N THR A 121 10.68 15.57 8.98
CA THR A 121 10.41 16.62 8.00
C THR A 121 8.93 16.65 7.64
N GLU A 122 8.35 15.49 7.35
CA GLU A 122 6.93 15.33 7.04
C GLU A 122 6.06 15.80 8.21
N GLN A 123 6.39 15.42 9.44
CA GLN A 123 5.69 15.89 10.64
C GLN A 123 5.73 17.42 10.75
N LYS A 124 6.85 18.06 10.42
CA LYS A 124 6.96 19.53 10.47
C LYS A 124 6.14 20.23 9.38
N VAL A 125 6.07 19.66 8.18
CA VAL A 125 5.43 20.30 7.02
C VAL A 125 3.94 19.96 6.93
N PHE A 126 3.57 18.70 7.21
CA PHE A 126 2.22 18.18 7.04
C PHE A 126 1.47 17.97 8.36
N GLY A 127 2.19 17.79 9.47
CA GLY A 127 1.61 17.36 10.75
C GLY A 127 1.32 15.86 10.83
N PHE A 128 1.82 15.08 9.87
CA PHE A 128 1.75 13.62 9.81
C PHE A 128 2.87 13.08 8.92
N THR A 129 3.16 11.78 8.98
CA THR A 129 4.11 11.09 8.08
C THR A 129 3.44 10.45 6.87
N ASP A 130 4.21 10.18 5.81
CA ASP A 130 3.71 9.41 4.66
C ASP A 130 3.16 8.04 5.09
N ALA A 131 3.81 7.41 6.06
CA ALA A 131 3.40 6.13 6.63
C ALA A 131 2.04 6.24 7.35
N GLU A 132 1.84 7.28 8.17
CA GLU A 132 0.56 7.54 8.85
C GLU A 132 -0.57 7.75 7.85
N LEU A 133 -0.33 8.54 6.80
CA LEU A 133 -1.29 8.73 5.72
C LEU A 133 -1.56 7.42 4.97
N GLY A 134 -0.52 6.64 4.67
CA GLY A 134 -0.62 5.34 4.02
C GLY A 134 -1.47 4.35 4.81
N GLY A 135 -1.28 4.28 6.12
CA GLY A 135 -2.09 3.45 7.01
C GLY A 135 -3.55 3.89 7.05
N ALA A 136 -3.80 5.20 7.14
CA ALA A 136 -5.15 5.76 7.10
C ALA A 136 -5.85 5.48 5.76
N LEU A 137 -5.14 5.57 4.63
CA LEU A 137 -5.64 5.20 3.30
C LEU A 137 -5.98 3.71 3.22
N ALA A 138 -5.13 2.84 3.77
CA ALA A 138 -5.38 1.40 3.80
C ALA A 138 -6.68 1.07 4.58
N LEU A 139 -6.90 1.70 5.74
CA LEU A 139 -8.16 1.57 6.48
C LEU A 139 -9.35 2.11 5.69
N HIS A 140 -9.19 3.27 5.05
CA HIS A 140 -10.25 3.87 4.21
C HIS A 140 -10.65 2.96 3.04
N TRP A 141 -9.71 2.20 2.48
CA TRP A 141 -9.97 1.17 1.46
C TRP A 141 -10.48 -0.17 2.02
N ASN A 142 -10.76 -0.25 3.32
CA ASN A 142 -11.25 -1.44 4.02
C ASN A 142 -10.26 -2.62 4.03
N PHE A 143 -8.95 -2.35 4.01
CA PHE A 143 -7.97 -3.39 4.31
C PHE A 143 -8.01 -3.77 5.80
N PRO A 144 -7.55 -4.99 6.16
CA PRO A 144 -7.44 -5.40 7.55
C PRO A 144 -6.55 -4.47 8.38
N GLU A 145 -6.87 -4.33 9.67
CA GLU A 145 -6.09 -3.51 10.62
C GLU A 145 -4.62 -3.92 10.70
N SER A 146 -4.33 -5.23 10.57
CA SER A 146 -2.98 -5.76 10.55
C SER A 146 -2.16 -5.23 9.36
N LEU A 147 -2.77 -5.15 8.18
CA LEU A 147 -2.14 -4.60 6.98
C LEU A 147 -1.97 -3.08 7.11
N ALA A 148 -3.02 -2.38 7.54
CA ALA A 148 -2.95 -0.94 7.74
C ALA A 148 -1.89 -0.54 8.77
N SER A 149 -1.76 -1.31 9.85
CA SER A 149 -0.71 -1.14 10.85
C SER A 149 0.68 -1.40 10.26
N ALA A 150 0.85 -2.46 9.47
CA ALA A 150 2.12 -2.73 8.79
C ALA A 150 2.55 -1.58 7.86
N VAL A 151 1.60 -0.97 7.14
CA VAL A 151 1.85 0.21 6.30
C VAL A 151 2.20 1.43 7.17
N ARG A 152 1.44 1.69 8.24
CA ARG A 152 1.67 2.83 9.14
C ARG A 152 3.03 2.78 9.85
N ASP A 153 3.43 1.59 10.26
CA ASP A 153 4.56 1.39 11.14
C ASP A 153 5.86 1.02 10.38
N HIS A 154 5.84 1.00 9.04
CA HIS A 154 6.94 0.53 8.19
C HIS A 154 8.26 1.33 8.34
N ALA A 155 8.16 2.62 8.66
CA ALA A 155 9.30 3.52 8.82
C ALA A 155 9.79 3.62 10.28
N ARG A 156 9.11 2.93 11.22
CA ARG A 156 9.49 2.96 12.64
C ARG A 156 10.75 2.14 12.87
N SER A 157 11.57 2.59 13.83
CA SER A 157 12.70 1.79 14.30
C SER A 157 12.18 0.48 14.92
N LEU A 158 12.85 -0.64 14.63
CA LEU A 158 12.50 -1.96 15.15
C LEU A 158 12.43 -1.98 16.69
N ASP A 159 13.30 -1.22 17.37
CA ASP A 159 13.32 -1.11 18.84
C ASP A 159 12.07 -0.46 19.44
N THR A 160 11.26 0.21 18.59
CA THR A 160 10.06 0.94 18.99
C THR A 160 8.77 0.21 18.62
N LEU A 161 8.87 -0.95 18.00
CA LEU A 161 7.74 -1.80 17.67
C LEU A 161 7.36 -2.66 18.88
N PRO A 162 6.07 -2.93 19.10
CA PRO A 162 5.64 -3.85 20.15
C PRO A 162 6.19 -5.25 19.88
N ASP A 163 6.69 -5.91 20.92
CA ASP A 163 7.24 -7.26 20.84
C ASP A 163 6.14 -8.25 20.42
N THR A 164 6.15 -8.66 19.16
CA THR A 164 5.14 -9.57 18.57
C THR A 164 5.30 -11.02 19.04
N LYS A 165 6.33 -11.31 19.86
CA LYS A 165 6.62 -12.63 20.46
C LYS A 165 6.12 -12.78 21.90
N SER A 166 5.20 -11.94 22.36
CA SER A 166 4.52 -12.17 23.64
C SER A 166 3.47 -13.29 23.48
N PRO A 167 3.46 -14.32 24.35
CA PRO A 167 2.61 -15.51 24.23
C PRO A 167 1.11 -15.23 24.39
#